data_AF-A0A1D8FVS1-F1
#
_entry.id   AF-A0A1D8FVS1-F1
#
_cell.length_a   1.000
_cell.length_b   1.000
_cell.length_c   1.000
_cell.angle_alpha   90.00
_cell.angle_beta   90.00
_cell.angle_gamma   90.00
#
_symmetry.space_group_name_H-M   'P 1'
#
loop_
_entity.id
_entity.type
_entity.pdbx_description
1 polymer ?
#
loop_
_entity_poly.entity_id
_entity_poly.type
_entity_poly.pdbx_seq_one_letter_code
_entity_poly.pdbx_strand_id
1 'polypeptide(L)'
;MSSEKARKLFEALDLDHDGTLTREEVINALRTKGPTLAAAGDLPQWGLGDTDASSALFDSADQDGDALLTLDEFAAVVDRRFGWR
;
A
#
# COMPACT_ATOMS: atom_id res chain seq x y z
N MET A 1 8.92 -11.50 8.33
CA MET A 1 9.23 -10.29 9.12
C MET A 1 8.92 -9.13 8.22
N SER A 2 7.70 -8.63 8.30
CA SER A 2 7.19 -7.55 7.46
C SER A 2 7.93 -6.25 7.81
N SER A 3 8.36 -5.48 6.83
CA SER A 3 9.12 -4.26 7.06
C SER A 3 8.33 -3.24 7.89
N GLU A 4 8.96 -2.55 8.86
CA GLU A 4 8.30 -1.46 9.60
C GLU A 4 7.77 -0.36 8.67
N LYS A 5 8.39 -0.17 7.50
CA LYS A 5 7.94 0.78 6.47
C LYS A 5 6.62 0.32 5.85
N ALA A 6 6.51 -0.97 5.52
CA ALA A 6 5.28 -1.54 4.99
C ALA A 6 4.13 -1.40 6.00
N ARG A 7 4.40 -1.67 7.29
CA ARG A 7 3.40 -1.50 8.35
C ARG A 7 2.94 -0.05 8.49
N LYS A 8 3.85 0.92 8.54
CA LYS A 8 3.48 2.35 8.62
C LYS A 8 2.68 2.80 7.40
N LEU A 9 3.08 2.34 6.22
CA LEU A 9 2.37 2.64 4.99
C LEU A 9 0.96 2.03 5.02
N PHE A 10 0.84 0.78 5.44
CA PHE A 10 -0.45 0.09 5.62
C PHE A 10 -1.36 0.87 6.57
N GLU A 11 -0.88 1.19 7.78
CA GLU A 11 -1.61 1.99 8.77
C GLU A 11 -2.01 3.38 8.26
N ALA A 12 -1.25 3.94 7.32
CA ALA A 12 -1.59 5.22 6.71
C ALA A 12 -2.66 5.09 5.62
N LEU A 13 -2.70 3.97 4.90
CA LEU A 13 -3.66 3.66 3.85
C LEU A 13 -4.99 3.18 4.41
N ASP A 14 -4.95 2.48 5.55
CA ASP A 14 -6.08 1.95 6.30
C ASP A 14 -6.81 3.13 6.96
N LEU A 15 -7.95 3.52 6.37
CA LEU A 15 -8.67 4.72 6.77
C LEU A 15 -9.69 4.43 7.87
N ASP A 16 -10.27 3.23 7.86
CA ASP A 16 -11.24 2.80 8.86
C ASP A 16 -10.62 2.01 10.02
N HIS A 17 -9.33 1.65 9.92
CA HIS A 17 -8.57 0.91 10.91
C HIS A 17 -9.12 -0.49 11.18
N ASP A 18 -9.70 -1.13 10.16
CA ASP A 18 -10.24 -2.48 10.24
C ASP A 18 -9.16 -3.58 10.12
N GLY A 19 -7.93 -3.19 9.76
CA GLY A 19 -6.79 -4.09 9.60
C GLY A 19 -6.71 -4.76 8.23
N THR A 20 -7.52 -4.31 7.27
CA THR A 20 -7.48 -4.66 5.85
C THR A 20 -7.44 -3.39 5.00
N LEU A 21 -7.03 -3.52 3.74
CA LEU A 21 -7.14 -2.42 2.78
C LEU A 21 -8.06 -2.81 1.66
N THR A 22 -9.11 -2.03 1.46
CA THR A 22 -9.94 -2.12 0.27
C THR A 22 -9.28 -1.38 -0.90
N ARG A 23 -9.65 -1.73 -2.14
CA ARG A 23 -9.19 -1.02 -3.34
C ARG A 23 -9.48 0.47 -3.27
N GLU A 24 -10.65 0.84 -2.77
CA GLU A 24 -11.07 2.24 -2.66
C GLU A 24 -10.20 3.01 -1.67
N GLU A 25 -9.87 2.41 -0.53
CA GLU A 25 -8.98 3.01 0.46
C GLU A 25 -7.57 3.17 -0.08
N VAL A 26 -6.99 2.16 -0.74
CA VAL A 26 -5.66 2.25 -1.35
C VAL A 26 -5.61 3.41 -2.36
N ILE A 27 -6.60 3.51 -3.26
CA ILE A 27 -6.65 4.58 -4.26
C ILE A 27 -6.85 5.94 -3.62
N ASN A 28 -7.80 6.07 -2.69
CA ASN A 28 -8.12 7.35 -2.06
C ASN A 28 -6.98 7.82 -1.15
N ALA A 29 -6.37 6.93 -0.38
CA ALA A 29 -5.28 7.23 0.52
C ALA A 29 -3.97 7.51 -0.26
N LEU A 30 -3.66 6.79 -1.34
CA LEU A 30 -2.51 7.15 -2.20
C LEU A 30 -2.71 8.51 -2.88
N ARG A 31 -3.93 8.84 -3.32
CA ARG A 31 -4.21 10.16 -3.91
C ARG A 31 -4.10 11.30 -2.89
N THR A 32 -4.56 11.09 -1.66
CA THR A 32 -4.64 12.14 -0.63
C THR A 32 -3.37 12.21 0.22
N LYS A 33 -2.87 11.07 0.69
CA LYS A 33 -1.69 10.95 1.57
C LYS A 33 -0.41 10.61 0.83
N GLY A 34 -0.47 10.17 -0.43
CA GLY A 34 0.73 9.82 -1.20
C GLY A 34 1.82 10.90 -1.19
N PRO A 35 1.53 12.18 -1.50
CA PRO A 35 2.52 13.25 -1.44
C PRO A 35 3.17 13.38 -0.07
N THR A 36 2.38 13.22 1.00
CA THR A 36 2.85 13.27 2.39
C THR A 36 3.73 12.07 2.73
N LEU A 37 3.34 10.87 2.31
CA LEU A 37 4.10 9.64 2.53
C LEU A 37 5.43 9.65 1.76
N ALA A 38 5.43 10.22 0.57
CA ALA A 38 6.65 10.41 -0.22
C ALA A 38 7.55 11.50 0.38
N ALA A 39 6.97 12.57 0.94
CA ALA A 39 7.74 13.58 1.68
C ALA A 39 8.31 13.05 3.00
N ALA A 40 7.61 12.12 3.66
CA ALA A 40 8.07 11.43 4.86
C ALA A 40 9.17 10.39 4.58
N GLY A 41 9.36 10.01 3.31
CA GLY A 41 10.31 8.96 2.91
C GLY A 41 9.82 7.53 3.16
N ASP A 42 8.55 7.39 3.57
CA ASP A 42 7.87 6.10 3.77
C ASP A 42 7.40 5.49 2.45
N LEU A 43 7.32 6.29 1.37
CA LEU A 43 6.97 5.84 0.03
C LEU A 43 8.00 6.40 -0.96
N PRO A 44 8.59 5.59 -1.86
CA PRO A 44 9.38 6.17 -2.93
C PRO A 44 8.51 7.04 -3.83
N GLN A 45 9.10 8.13 -4.34
CA GLN A 45 8.41 9.13 -5.17
C GLN A 45 7.77 8.53 -6.43
N TRP A 46 8.32 7.43 -6.96
CA TRP A 46 7.79 6.69 -8.10
C TRP A 46 6.72 5.65 -7.71
N GLY A 47 6.56 5.37 -6.41
CA GLY A 47 5.46 4.58 -5.87
C GLY A 47 4.14 5.36 -5.82
N LEU A 48 4.18 6.68 -6.01
CA LEU A 48 3.03 7.52 -6.33
C LEU A 48 2.60 7.25 -7.76
N GLY A 49 1.87 6.17 -7.93
CA GLY A 49 1.19 5.86 -9.17
C GLY A 49 -0.18 6.52 -9.23
N ASP A 50 -0.65 6.83 -10.43
CA ASP A 50 -2.06 7.14 -10.67
C ASP A 50 -2.95 5.94 -10.31
N THR A 51 -4.27 6.15 -10.31
CA THR A 51 -5.28 5.13 -9.97
C THR A 51 -5.05 3.77 -10.64
N ASP A 52 -4.57 3.76 -11.90
CA ASP A 52 -4.25 2.53 -12.63
C ASP A 52 -3.06 1.78 -12.05
N ALA A 53 -2.01 2.50 -11.66
CA ALA A 53 -0.83 1.90 -11.04
C ALA A 53 -1.15 1.37 -9.64
N SER A 54 -1.99 2.07 -8.88
CA SER A 54 -2.51 1.61 -7.59
C SER A 54 -3.39 0.37 -7.75
N SER A 55 -4.23 0.33 -8.77
CA SER A 55 -5.07 -0.83 -9.09
C SER A 55 -4.24 -2.05 -9.46
N ALA A 56 -3.22 -1.89 -10.32
CA ALA A 56 -2.32 -2.99 -10.68
C ALA A 56 -1.49 -3.48 -9.48
N LEU A 57 -1.14 -2.58 -8.55
CA LEU A 57 -0.46 -2.93 -7.30
C LEU A 57 -1.39 -3.74 -6.40
N PHE A 58 -2.65 -3.31 -6.28
CA PHE A 58 -3.69 -4.02 -5.57
C PHE A 58 -3.89 -5.43 -6.14
N ASP A 59 -4.10 -5.54 -7.45
CA ASP A 59 -4.29 -6.83 -8.15
C ASP A 59 -3.08 -7.77 -7.97
N SER A 60 -1.88 -7.21 -7.82
CA SER A 60 -0.67 -8.01 -7.57
C SER A 60 -0.56 -8.48 -6.12
N ALA A 61 -1.12 -7.72 -5.18
CA ALA A 61 -1.08 -8.01 -3.76
C ALA A 61 -2.23 -8.92 -3.32
N ASP A 62 -3.39 -8.81 -3.97
CA ASP A 62 -4.59 -9.63 -3.76
C ASP A 62 -4.34 -11.03 -4.36
N GLN A 63 -3.72 -11.90 -3.56
CA GLN A 63 -3.30 -13.24 -4.00
C GLN A 63 -4.43 -14.26 -3.91
N ASP A 64 -5.36 -14.06 -3.00
CA ASP A 64 -6.50 -14.96 -2.79
C ASP A 64 -7.77 -14.51 -3.53
N GLY A 65 -7.79 -13.27 -4.04
CA GLY A 65 -8.87 -12.72 -4.86
C GLY A 65 -10.07 -12.28 -4.04
N ASP A 66 -9.89 -11.99 -2.75
CA ASP A 66 -10.96 -11.58 -1.85
C ASP A 66 -11.27 -10.06 -1.92
N ALA A 67 -10.49 -9.33 -2.73
CA ALA A 67 -10.55 -7.88 -2.89
C ALA A 67 -10.28 -7.07 -1.61
N LEU A 68 -9.57 -7.67 -0.67
CA LEU A 68 -9.00 -7.07 0.53
C LEU A 68 -7.49 -7.34 0.53
N LEU A 69 -6.71 -6.44 1.13
CA LEU A 69 -5.30 -6.71 1.37
C LEU A 69 -5.05 -6.75 2.86
N THR A 70 -4.55 -7.88 3.32
CA THR A 70 -4.00 -7.98 4.67
C THR A 70 -2.62 -7.31 4.73
N LEU A 71 -2.17 -6.99 5.95
CA LEU A 71 -0.84 -6.44 6.17
C LEU A 71 0.27 -7.32 5.55
N ASP A 72 0.14 -8.65 5.65
CA ASP A 72 1.14 -9.58 5.14
C ASP A 72 1.19 -9.60 3.61
N GLU A 73 0.04 -9.59 2.94
CA GLU A 73 -0.07 -9.54 1.47
C GLU A 73 0.46 -8.22 0.92
N PHE A 74 0.05 -7.12 1.53
CA PHE A 74 0.53 -5.79 1.17
C PHE A 74 2.06 -5.70 1.37
N ALA A 75 2.55 -6.10 2.55
CA ALA A 75 3.97 -6.08 2.88
C ALA A 75 4.79 -6.92 1.91
N ALA A 76 4.35 -8.14 1.58
CA ALA A 76 5.06 -9.02 0.65
C ALA A 76 5.29 -8.38 -0.72
N VAL A 77 4.28 -7.64 -1.23
CA VAL A 77 4.39 -6.97 -2.53
C VAL A 77 5.19 -5.68 -2.45
N VAL A 78 4.93 -4.81 -1.46
CA VAL A 78 5.66 -3.54 -1.35
C VAL A 78 7.12 -3.73 -0.96
N ASP A 79 7.44 -4.71 -0.12
CA ASP A 79 8.82 -5.03 0.24
C ASP A 79 9.60 -5.50 -0.99
N ARG A 80 8.98 -6.35 -1.82
CA ARG A 80 9.56 -6.79 -3.09
C ARG A 80 9.68 -5.66 -4.11
N ARG A 81 8.65 -4.82 -4.22
CA ARG A 81 8.56 -3.74 -5.22
C ARG A 81 9.52 -2.61 -4.89
N PHE A 82 9.58 -2.18 -3.64
CA PHE A 82 10.44 -1.09 -3.18
C PHE A 82 11.83 -1.55 -2.73
N GLY A 83 12.05 -2.87 -2.66
CA GLY A 83 13.29 -3.44 -2.17
C GLY A 83 13.52 -3.19 -0.68
N TRP A 84 12.44 -3.03 0.09
CA TRP A 84 12.52 -2.96 1.55
C TRP A 84 12.82 -4.38 2.05
N ARG A 85 14.09 -4.67 2.25
CA ARG A 85 14.61 -5.94 2.79
C ARG A 85 15.28 -5.72 4.14
#